data_AF-A0A2N3D1E1-F1
#
_entry.id   AF-A0A2N3D1E1-F1
#
_cell.length_a   1.000
_cell.length_b   1.000
_cell.length_c   1.000
_cell.angle_alpha   90.00
_cell.angle_beta   90.00
_cell.angle_gamma   90.00
#
_symmetry.space_group_name_H-M   'P 1'
#
loop_
_entity.id
_entity.type
_entity.pdbx_description
1 polymer ?
#
loop_
_entity_poly.entity_id
_entity_poly.type
_entity_poly.pdbx_seq_one_letter_code
_entity_poly.pdbx_strand_id
1 'polypeptide(L)' 'MIPTLMKDIVADQQGATAIEYGLIAALIVIAMLASLSKVASSTIDMWNEVNAKSSEAMSN' A
#
# COMPACT_ATOMS: atom_id res chain seq x y z
N MET A 1 -8.63 -12.53 -42.50
CA MET A 1 -8.17 -13.05 -41.19
C MET A 1 -8.26 -12.03 -40.05
N ILE A 2 -8.47 -10.73 -40.33
CA ILE A 2 -8.69 -9.67 -39.33
C ILE A 2 -10.07 -9.70 -38.60
N PRO A 3 -11.20 -10.18 -39.18
CA PRO A 3 -12.51 -9.96 -38.56
C PRO A 3 -12.79 -10.82 -37.31
N THR A 4 -12.07 -11.92 -37.11
CA THR A 4 -12.22 -12.76 -35.91
C THR A 4 -11.51 -12.14 -34.71
N LEU A 5 -10.31 -11.59 -34.89
CA LEU A 5 -9.54 -10.97 -33.82
C LEU A 5 -10.29 -9.83 -33.11
N MET A 6 -10.95 -8.93 -33.86
CA MET A 6 -11.73 -7.86 -33.25
C MET A 6 -12.95 -8.37 -32.47
N LYS A 7 -13.59 -9.45 -32.95
CA LYS A 7 -14.72 -10.07 -32.26
C LYS A 7 -14.28 -10.76 -30.97
N ASP A 8 -13.12 -11.39 -30.98
CA ASP A 8 -12.55 -12.08 -29.83
C ASP A 8 -12.12 -11.09 -28.74
N ILE A 9 -11.53 -9.95 -29.10
CA ILE A 9 -11.16 -8.89 -28.15
C ILE A 9 -12.40 -8.29 -27.46
N VAL A 10 -13.48 -8.06 -28.20
CA VAL A 10 -14.72 -7.48 -27.63
C VAL A 10 -15.45 -8.49 -26.73
N ALA A 11 -15.26 -9.79 -26.97
CA ALA A 11 -15.84 -10.86 -26.15
C ALA A 11 -14.95 -11.28 -24.96
N ASP A 12 -13.69 -10.81 -24.90
CA ASP A 12 -12.74 -11.20 -23.87
C ASP A 12 -13.03 -10.48 -22.54
N GLN A 13 -13.34 -11.27 -21.51
CA GLN A 13 -13.58 -10.78 -20.15
C GLN A 13 -12.32 -10.78 -19.28
N GLN A 14 -11.25 -11.46 -19.69
CA GLN A 14 -10.01 -11.54 -18.92
C GLN A 14 -9.31 -10.18 -18.85
N GLY A 15 -9.38 -9.39 -19.93
CA GLY A 15 -8.90 -8.01 -19.93
C GLY A 15 -9.69 -7.12 -18.96
N ALA A 16 -11.01 -7.29 -18.89
CA ALA A 16 -11.86 -6.55 -17.97
C ALA A 16 -11.58 -6.95 -16.50
N THR A 17 -11.44 -8.24 -16.20
CA THR A 17 -11.13 -8.72 -14.85
C THR A 17 -9.74 -8.30 -14.39
N ALA A 18 -8.75 -8.23 -15.29
CA ALA A 18 -7.41 -7.72 -14.97
C ALA A 18 -7.46 -6.27 -14.46
N ILE A 19 -8.35 -5.43 -15.01
CA ILE A 19 -8.54 -4.04 -14.56
C ILE A 19 -9.20 -4.00 -13.17
N GLU A 20 -10.19 -4.86 -12.91
CA GLU A 20 -10.86 -4.93 -11.61
C GLU A 20 -9.92 -5.37 -10.50
N TYR A 21 -9.16 -6.46 -10.72
CA TYR A 21 -8.16 -6.92 -9.76
C TYR A 21 -6.99 -5.93 -9.62
N GLY A 22 -6.61 -5.25 -10.71
CA GLY A 22 -5.64 -4.16 -10.68
C GLY A 22 -6.10 -2.99 -9.83
N LEU A 23 -7.38 -2.61 -9.91
CA LEU A 23 -7.99 -1.57 -9.09
C LEU A 23 -8.04 -1.97 -7.61
N ILE A 24 -8.44 -3.21 -7.31
CA ILE A 24 -8.43 -3.74 -5.92
C ILE A 24 -7.02 -3.68 -5.34
N ALA A 25 -6.01 -4.15 -6.08
CA ALA A 25 -4.61 -4.10 -5.64
C ALA A 25 -4.14 -2.66 -5.40
N ALA A 26 -4.48 -1.72 -6.28
CA ALA A 26 -4.15 -0.32 -6.11
C ALA A 26 -4.77 0.27 -4.83
N LEU A 27 -6.04 -0.01 -4.54
CA LEU A 27 -6.72 0.44 -3.33
C LEU A 27 -6.09 -0.15 -2.06
N ILE A 28 -5.71 -1.43 -2.08
CA ILE A 28 -5.00 -2.08 -0.96
C ILE A 28 -3.66 -1.38 -0.70
N VAL A 29 -2.88 -1.11 -1.75
CA VAL A 29 -1.59 -0.41 -1.61
C VAL A 29 -1.77 0.98 -1.01
N ILE A 30 -2.76 1.75 -1.45
CA ILE A 30 -3.05 3.08 -0.89
C ILE A 30 -3.39 3.00 0.60
N ALA A 31 -4.23 2.04 1.01
CA ALA A 31 -4.57 1.82 2.42
C ALA A 31 -3.34 1.41 3.26
N MET A 32 -2.46 0.58 2.70
CA MET A 32 -1.21 0.19 3.35
C MET A 32 -0.25 1.37 3.54
N LEU A 33 -0.11 2.27 2.56
CA LEU A 33 0.75 3.45 2.68
C LEU A 33 0.33 4.37 3.84
N ALA A 34 -0.98 4.58 4.00
CA ALA A 34 -1.53 5.36 5.12
C ALA A 34 -1.23 4.71 6.47
N SER A 35 -1.37 3.38 6.55
CA SER A 35 -1.13 2.61 7.77
C SER A 35 0.35 2.57 8.14
N LEU A 36 1.23 2.40 7.15
CA LEU A 36 2.67 2.36 7.33
C LEU A 36 3.21 3.69 7.86
N SER A 37 2.65 4.81 7.41
CA SER A 37 3.01 6.14 7.91
C SER A 37 2.72 6.29 9.41
N LYS A 38 1.60 5.71 9.89
CA LYS A 38 1.26 5.71 11.33
C LYS A 38 2.22 4.84 12.15
N VAL A 39 2.59 3.67 11.62
CA VAL A 39 3.56 2.78 12.27
C VAL A 39 4.92 3.45 12.38
N ALA A 40 5.37 4.13 11.32
CA ALA A 40 6.61 4.89 11.34
C ALA A 40 6.60 5.99 12.41
N SER A 41 5.54 6.79 12.47
CA SER A 41 5.39 7.84 13.50
C SER A 41 5.45 7.24 14.91
N SER A 42 4.66 6.21 15.18
CA SER A 42 4.64 5.54 16.50
C SER A 42 6.01 4.98 16.89
N THR A 43 6.74 4.43 15.92
CA THR A 43 8.09 3.92 16.15
C THR A 43 9.07 5.04 16.50
N ILE A 44 8.99 6.18 15.81
CA ILE A 44 9.81 7.37 16.09
C ILE A 44 9.49 7.91 17.49
N ASP A 45 8.20 8.02 17.82
CA ASP A 45 7.74 8.52 19.12
C ASP A 45 8.23 7.64 20.27
N MET A 46 8.15 6.31 20.11
CA MET A 46 8.70 5.34 21.06
C MET A 46 10.21 5.54 21.27
N TRP A 47 10.99 5.71 20.20
CA TRP A 47 12.43 5.94 20.32
C TRP A 47 12.75 7.28 20.97
N ASN A 48 11.98 8.33 20.68
CA ASN A 48 12.12 9.62 21.33
C ASN A 48 11.86 9.51 22.84
N GLU A 49 10.83 8.76 23.26
CA GLU A 49 10.54 8.53 24.67
C GLU A 49 11.68 7.77 25.37
N VAL A 50 12.20 6.71 24.73
CA VAL A 50 13.35 5.96 25.27
C VAL A 50 14.57 6.87 25.42
N ASN A 51 14.87 7.68 24.41
CA ASN A 51 15.99 8.63 24.45
C ASN A 51 15.82 9.65 25.57
N ALA A 52 14.61 10.21 25.73
CA ALA A 52 14.31 11.16 26.79
C ALA A 52 14.51 10.55 28.18
N LYS A 53 13.93 9.38 28.44
CA LYS A 53 14.08 8.66 29.72
C LYS A 53 15.53 8.28 29.99
N SER A 54 16.27 7.84 28.97
CA SER A 54 17.69 7.51 29.14
C SER A 54 18.51 8.75 29.49
N SER A 55 18.25 9.89 28.86
CA SER A 55 18.94 11.14 29.18
C SER A 55 18.62 11.63 30.59
N GLU A 56 17.36 11.50 31.02
CA GLU A 56 16.94 11.86 32.38
C GLU A 56 17.62 10.98 33.43
N ALA A 57 17.70 9.67 33.18
CA ALA A 57 18.37 8.73 34.08
C ALA A 57 19.88 8.97 34.17
N MET A 58 20.52 9.49 33.11
CA MET A 58 21.94 9.83 33.11
C MET A 58 22.24 11.17 33.79
N SER A 59 21.24 12.05 33.91
CA SER A 59 21.38 13.38 34.51
C SER A 59 21.08 13.41 36.01
N ASN A 60 20.56 12.31 36.57
CA ASN A 60 20.36 12.12 38.02
C ASN A 60 21.47 11.25 38.59
#